data_AF-A0A6J6WTP6-F1
#
_entry.id   AF-A0A6J6WTP6-F1
#
_cell.length_a   1.000
_cell.length_b   1.000
_cell.length_c   1.000
_cell.angle_alpha   90.00
_cell.angle_beta   90.00
_cell.angle_gamma   90.00
#
_symmetry.space_group_name_H-M   'P 1'
#
loop_
_entity.id
_entity.type
_entity.pdbx_description
1 polymer ?
#
loop_
_entity_poly.entity_id
_entity_poly.type
_entity_poly.pdbx_seq_one_letter_code
_entity_poly.pdbx_strand_id
1 'polypeptide(L)'
;MHRWAAHLMVISVFLHMSRVFYHGAYKAPREFNWVIGVILLVLTLMLSFTGYLLPWDQLALWAVTVGTNMMGYSPVFGTQIRYALLGAKEISGDTLLRWYVLHVILLPFVAVIFMAIHFWRVRKDGGISGPL
;
A
#
# COMPACT_ATOMS: atom_id res chain seq x y z
N MET A 1 2.44 10.07 -17.55
CA MET A 1 1.96 10.77 -16.33
C MET A 1 1.81 9.83 -15.13
N HIS A 2 1.02 8.75 -15.21
CA HIS A 2 0.75 7.86 -14.07
C HIS A 2 2.00 7.34 -13.33
N ARG A 3 3.01 6.85 -14.06
CA ARG A 3 4.28 6.38 -13.49
C ARG A 3 5.00 7.44 -12.64
N TRP A 4 5.17 8.64 -13.18
CA TRP A 4 5.83 9.73 -12.46
C TRP A 4 5.01 10.19 -11.25
N ALA A 5 3.69 10.27 -11.38
CA ALA A 5 2.80 10.61 -10.28
C ALA A 5 2.88 9.57 -9.14
N ALA A 6 2.96 8.27 -9.46
CA ALA A 6 3.12 7.21 -8.47
C ALA A 6 4.45 7.35 -7.70
N HIS A 7 5.57 7.62 -8.40
CA HIS A 7 6.85 7.85 -7.75
C HIS A 7 6.83 9.10 -6.85
N LEU A 8 6.25 10.20 -7.34
CA LEU A 8 6.07 11.41 -6.56
C LEU A 8 5.20 11.18 -5.32
N MET A 9 4.12 10.39 -5.44
CA MET A 9 3.26 10.04 -4.31
C MET A 9 4.04 9.31 -3.21
N VAL A 10 4.85 8.31 -3.56
CA VAL A 10 5.68 7.59 -2.57
C VAL A 10 6.65 8.54 -1.87
N ILE A 11 7.33 9.40 -2.63
CA ILE A 11 8.25 10.40 -2.08
C ILE A 11 7.50 11.37 -1.15
N SER A 12 6.37 11.91 -1.59
CA SER A 12 5.57 12.86 -0.81
C SER A 12 5.04 12.24 0.49
N VAL A 13 4.55 11.00 0.45
CA VAL A 13 4.10 10.28 1.65
C VAL A 13 5.27 10.03 2.60
N PHE A 14 6.44 9.63 2.10
CA PHE A 14 7.63 9.44 2.93
C PHE A 14 8.08 10.76 3.61
N LEU A 15 8.10 11.86 2.87
CA LEU A 15 8.40 13.19 3.42
C LEU A 15 7.35 13.63 4.45
N HIS A 16 6.07 13.35 4.20
CA HIS A 16 4.99 13.62 5.14
C HIS A 16 5.19 12.85 6.46
N MET A 17 5.48 11.55 6.38
CA MET A 17 5.78 10.73 7.56
C MET A 17 6.98 11.27 8.34
N SER A 18 8.04 11.65 7.63
CA SER A 18 9.24 12.25 8.22
C SER A 18 8.90 13.54 8.96
N ARG A 19 8.13 14.45 8.34
CA ARG A 19 7.68 15.70 8.96
C ARG A 19 6.91 15.45 10.25
N VAL A 20 5.96 14.50 10.24
CA VAL A 20 5.13 14.17 11.41
C VAL A 20 5.98 13.62 12.56
N PHE A 21 6.98 12.79 12.24
CA PHE A 21 7.91 12.25 13.22
C PHE A 21 8.77 13.34 13.86
N TYR A 22 9.46 14.16 13.04
CA TYR A 22 10.37 15.20 13.53
C TYR A 22 9.67 16.31 14.31
N HIS A 23 8.41 16.63 14.00
CA HIS A 23 7.63 17.63 14.73
C HIS A 23 6.84 17.03 15.91
N GLY A 24 7.00 15.74 16.21
CA GLY A 24 6.28 15.06 17.29
C GLY A 24 4.74 15.08 17.13
N ALA A 25 4.24 15.28 15.91
CA ALA A 25 2.81 15.46 15.65
C ALA A 25 1.99 14.17 15.79
N TYR A 26 2.65 13.03 16.03
CA TYR A 26 2.04 11.73 16.35
C TYR A 26 1.69 11.57 17.84
N LYS A 27 2.18 12.43 18.72
CA LYS A 27 1.94 12.35 20.17
C LYS A 27 0.45 12.57 20.51
N ALA A 28 0.06 12.17 21.73
CA ALA A 28 -1.29 12.38 22.25
C ALA A 28 -1.80 13.82 21.97
N PRO A 29 -3.04 14.00 21.47
CA PRO A 29 -4.10 13.00 21.28
C PRO A 29 -4.12 12.30 19.90
N ARG A 30 -3.05 12.38 19.08
CA ARG A 30 -3.06 12.04 17.65
C ARG A 30 -2.48 10.66 17.30
N GLU A 31 -2.23 9.82 18.29
CA GLU A 31 -1.57 8.52 18.15
C GLU A 31 -2.35 7.58 17.22
N PHE A 32 -3.69 7.60 17.32
CA PHE A 32 -4.55 6.82 16.44
C PHE A 32 -4.43 7.26 14.97
N ASN A 33 -4.32 8.57 14.72
CA ASN A 33 -4.15 9.08 13.36
C ASN A 33 -2.78 8.71 12.77
N TRP A 34 -1.76 8.57 13.62
CA TRP A 34 -0.44 8.06 13.22
C TRP A 34 -0.50 6.60 12.77
N VAL A 35 -1.20 5.72 13.50
CA VAL A 35 -1.39 4.32 13.08
C VAL A 35 -2.08 4.24 11.72
N ILE A 36 -3.12 5.06 11.50
CA ILE A 36 -3.78 5.16 10.19
C ILE A 36 -2.79 5.64 9.11
N GLY A 37 -1.94 6.61 9.43
CA GLY A 37 -0.88 7.09 8.52
C GLY A 37 0.10 5.98 8.12
N VAL A 38 0.51 5.12 9.06
CA VAL A 38 1.35 3.95 8.78
C VAL A 38 0.63 2.94 7.87
N ILE A 39 -0.66 2.68 8.12
CA ILE A 39 -1.48 1.81 7.25
C ILE A 39 -1.54 2.39 5.82
N LEU A 40 -1.76 3.71 5.69
CA LEU A 40 -1.78 4.40 4.40
C LEU A 40 -0.41 4.37 3.68
N LEU A 41 0.70 4.44 4.41
CA LEU A 41 2.04 4.25 3.85
C LEU A 41 2.17 2.84 3.25
N VAL A 42 1.78 1.80 4.00
CA VAL A 42 1.82 0.42 3.49
C VAL A 42 0.91 0.25 2.27
N LEU A 43 -0.31 0.79 2.29
CA LEU A 43 -1.22 0.77 1.15
C LEU A 43 -0.64 1.48 -0.08
N THR A 44 0.06 2.60 0.12
CA THR A 44 0.74 3.34 -0.97
C THR A 44 1.86 2.49 -1.60
N LEU A 45 2.66 1.81 -0.78
CA LEU A 45 3.69 0.89 -1.26
C LEU A 45 3.08 -0.32 -1.99
N MET A 46 1.97 -0.87 -1.48
CA MET A 46 1.24 -1.96 -2.14
C MET A 46 0.63 -1.53 -3.47
N LEU A 47 0.05 -0.34 -3.56
CA LEU A 47 -0.43 0.24 -4.83
C LEU A 47 0.72 0.39 -5.82
N SER A 48 1.85 0.95 -5.40
CA SER A 48 3.05 1.09 -6.24
C SER A 48 3.54 -0.27 -6.76
N PHE A 49 3.65 -1.27 -5.87
CA PHE A 49 4.08 -2.62 -6.23
C PHE A 49 3.11 -3.30 -7.19
N THR A 50 1.82 -3.33 -6.87
CA THR A 50 0.82 -4.02 -7.72
C THR A 50 0.67 -3.37 -9.08
N GLY A 51 0.78 -2.04 -9.19
CA GLY A 51 0.76 -1.33 -10.47
C GLY A 51 1.98 -1.61 -11.33
N TYR A 52 3.13 -1.83 -10.69
CA TYR A 52 4.36 -2.24 -11.34
C TYR A 52 4.28 -3.63 -12.00
N LEU A 53 3.36 -4.50 -11.55
CA LEU A 53 3.18 -5.84 -12.14
C LEU A 53 2.38 -5.82 -13.46
N LEU A 54 1.58 -4.77 -13.69
CA LEU A 54 0.60 -4.73 -14.79
C LEU A 54 1.18 -4.59 -16.22
N PRO A 55 2.36 -3.97 -16.45
CA PRO A 55 2.98 -3.97 -17.78
C PRO A 55 3.33 -5.37 -18.30
N TRP A 56 3.38 -6.37 -17.41
CA TRP A 56 3.60 -7.77 -17.75
C TRP A 56 4.87 -8.04 -18.56
N ASP A 57 5.93 -7.28 -18.28
CA ASP A 57 7.26 -7.46 -18.84
C ASP A 57 8.08 -8.50 -18.04
N GLN A 58 9.30 -8.78 -18.51
CA GLN A 58 10.17 -9.77 -17.87
C GLN A 58 10.44 -9.46 -16.39
N LEU A 59 10.60 -8.18 -16.05
CA LEU A 59 10.94 -7.76 -14.70
C LEU A 59 9.72 -7.83 -13.77
N ALA A 60 8.52 -7.51 -14.29
CA ALA A 60 7.25 -7.73 -13.60
C ALA A 60 7.01 -9.22 -13.31
N LEU A 61 7.26 -10.11 -14.27
CA LEU A 61 7.12 -11.56 -14.07
C LEU A 61 8.07 -12.11 -12.99
N TRP A 62 9.31 -11.61 -12.95
CA TRP A 62 10.24 -11.94 -11.87
C TRP A 62 9.76 -11.40 -10.52
N ALA A 63 9.21 -10.19 -10.47
CA ALA A 63 8.64 -9.63 -9.25
C ALA A 63 7.44 -10.44 -8.73
N VAL A 64 6.55 -10.91 -9.62
CA VAL A 64 5.45 -11.83 -9.26
C VAL A 64 6.03 -13.13 -8.70
N THR A 65 7.01 -13.72 -9.37
CA THR A 65 7.65 -14.98 -8.97
C THR A 65 8.26 -14.86 -7.58
N VAL A 66 9.09 -13.84 -7.35
CA VAL A 66 9.74 -13.61 -6.04
C VAL A 66 8.70 -13.33 -4.97
N GLY A 67 7.75 -12.41 -5.22
CA GLY A 67 6.75 -12.02 -4.21
C GLY A 67 5.84 -13.18 -3.80
N THR A 68 5.40 -14.00 -4.75
CA THR A 68 4.53 -15.16 -4.46
C THR A 68 5.29 -16.30 -3.79
N ASN A 69 6.57 -16.49 -4.10
CA ASN A 69 7.43 -17.45 -3.40
C ASN A 69 7.71 -17.01 -1.95
N MET A 70 7.97 -15.72 -1.71
CA MET A 70 8.14 -15.17 -0.36
C MET A 70 6.89 -15.42 0.51
N MET A 71 5.70 -15.18 -0.04
CA MET A 71 4.42 -15.44 0.63
C MET A 71 4.18 -16.94 0.89
N GLY A 72 4.73 -17.80 0.03
CA GLY A 72 4.67 -19.25 0.14
C GLY A 72 5.44 -19.84 1.32
N TYR A 73 6.38 -19.10 1.93
CA TYR A 73 7.13 -19.55 3.11
C TYR A 73 6.36 -19.39 4.43
N SER A 74 5.11 -18.91 4.40
CA SER A 74 4.27 -18.85 5.60
C SER A 74 3.98 -20.28 6.13
N PRO A 75 4.27 -20.57 7.41
CA PRO A 75 4.28 -21.93 7.95
C PRO A 75 2.90 -22.61 7.98
N VAL A 76 1.81 -21.83 7.99
CA VAL A 76 0.45 -22.37 8.14
C VAL A 76 -0.36 -22.31 6.84
N PHE A 77 -0.25 -21.19 6.10
CA PHE A 77 -1.10 -20.92 4.94
C PHE A 77 -0.33 -20.64 3.65
N GLY A 78 0.96 -20.98 3.57
CA GLY A 78 1.82 -20.62 2.45
C GLY A 78 1.31 -21.05 1.08
N THR A 79 0.87 -22.31 0.94
CA THR A 79 0.38 -22.84 -0.35
C THR A 79 -0.97 -22.21 -0.75
N GLN A 80 -1.86 -21.98 0.23
CA GLN A 80 -3.16 -21.37 0.03
C GLN A 80 -3.02 -19.88 -0.35
N ILE A 81 -2.11 -19.16 0.31
CA ILE A 81 -1.81 -17.75 0.00
C ILE A 81 -1.24 -17.64 -1.41
N ARG A 82 -0.25 -18.48 -1.76
CA ARG A 82 0.33 -18.49 -3.11
C ARG A 82 -0.74 -18.75 -4.18
N TYR A 83 -1.61 -19.73 -3.97
CA TYR A 83 -2.71 -20.02 -4.89
C TYR A 83 -3.73 -18.87 -4.97
N ALA A 84 -4.05 -18.22 -3.85
CA ALA A 84 -4.96 -17.08 -3.83
C ALA A 84 -4.42 -15.87 -4.61
N LEU A 85 -3.11 -15.63 -4.59
CA LEU A 85 -2.47 -14.56 -5.36
C LEU A 85 -2.39 -14.89 -6.86
N LEU A 86 -2.01 -16.12 -7.19
CA LEU A 86 -1.81 -16.54 -8.58
C LEU A 86 -3.12 -16.84 -9.31
N GLY A 87 -4.12 -17.36 -8.62
CA GLY A 87 -5.36 -17.87 -9.23
C GLY A 87 -5.22 -19.19 -9.97
N ALA A 88 -4.00 -19.70 -10.10
CA ALA A 88 -3.65 -20.93 -10.78
C ALA A 88 -2.43 -21.57 -10.09
N LYS A 89 -2.05 -22.77 -10.53
CA LYS A 89 -0.84 -23.46 -10.04
C LYS A 89 0.45 -22.75 -10.47
N GLU A 90 0.42 -22.12 -11.64
CA GLU A 90 1.52 -21.37 -12.24
C GLU A 90 1.06 -19.97 -12.67
N ILE A 91 2.02 -19.08 -12.93
CA ILE A 91 1.74 -17.72 -13.40
C ILE A 91 1.04 -17.80 -14.76
N SER A 92 -0.13 -17.18 -14.87
CA SER A 92 -0.98 -17.23 -16.07
C SER A 92 -1.75 -15.92 -16.27
N GLY A 93 -2.61 -15.85 -17.29
CA GLY A 93 -3.50 -14.70 -17.52
C GLY A 93 -4.41 -14.40 -16.32
N ASP A 94 -4.86 -15.42 -15.59
CA ASP A 94 -5.67 -15.25 -14.38
C ASP A 94 -4.90 -14.52 -13.27
N THR A 95 -3.58 -14.72 -13.20
CA THR A 95 -2.70 -13.99 -12.28
C THR A 95 -2.73 -12.49 -12.59
N LEU A 96 -2.57 -12.12 -13.87
CA LEU A 96 -2.65 -10.72 -14.29
C LEU A 96 -4.01 -10.11 -13.96
N LEU A 97 -5.11 -10.82 -14.24
CA LEU A 97 -6.46 -10.33 -13.92
C LEU A 97 -6.65 -10.08 -12.42
N ARG A 98 -6.13 -10.95 -11.55
CA ARG A 98 -6.18 -10.76 -10.10
C ARG A 98 -5.40 -9.54 -9.65
N TRP A 99 -4.17 -9.37 -10.12
CA TRP A 99 -3.37 -8.19 -9.78
C TRP A 99 -4.00 -6.90 -10.32
N TYR A 100 -4.62 -6.94 -11.49
CA TYR A 100 -5.38 -5.83 -12.05
C TYR A 100 -6.55 -5.43 -11.16
N VAL A 101 -7.39 -6.39 -10.75
CA VAL A 101 -8.54 -6.13 -9.86
C VAL A 101 -8.08 -5.62 -8.49
N LEU A 102 -6.99 -6.19 -7.95
CA LEU A 102 -6.37 -5.73 -6.71
C LEU A 102 -5.93 -4.26 -6.81
N HIS A 103 -5.22 -3.92 -7.89
CA HIS A 103 -4.62 -2.59 -8.08
C HIS A 103 -5.65 -1.51 -8.41
N VAL A 104 -6.65 -1.83 -9.25
CA VAL A 104 -7.57 -0.83 -9.80
C VAL A 104 -8.81 -0.64 -8.92
N ILE A 105 -9.26 -1.70 -8.23
CA ILE A 105 -10.50 -1.66 -7.45
C ILE A 105 -10.22 -1.77 -5.95
N LEU A 106 -9.66 -2.90 -5.51
CA LEU A 106 -9.64 -3.23 -4.08
C LEU A 106 -8.73 -2.28 -3.28
N LEU A 107 -7.47 -2.13 -3.69
CA LEU A 107 -6.51 -1.28 -2.97
C LEU A 107 -6.90 0.21 -2.98
N PRO A 108 -7.33 0.82 -4.11
CA PRO A 108 -7.80 2.20 -4.10
C PRO A 108 -9.03 2.39 -3.22
N PHE A 109 -9.98 1.46 -3.24
CA PHE A 109 -11.18 1.52 -2.40
C PHE A 109 -10.82 1.52 -0.90
N VAL A 110 -9.96 0.60 -0.48
CA VAL A 110 -9.47 0.53 0.91
C VAL A 110 -8.68 1.80 1.27
N ALA A 111 -7.82 2.29 0.39
CA ALA A 111 -7.06 3.52 0.62
C ALA A 111 -7.97 4.73 0.82
N VAL A 112 -9.03 4.89 0.02
CA VAL A 112 -10.01 5.97 0.16
C VAL A 112 -10.72 5.92 1.52
N ILE A 113 -11.09 4.74 2.01
CA ILE A 113 -11.70 4.58 3.34
C ILE A 113 -10.73 5.06 4.43
N PHE A 114 -9.48 4.60 4.41
CA PHE A 114 -8.49 5.01 5.40
C PHE A 114 -8.15 6.51 5.30
N MET A 115 -8.10 7.07 4.09
CA MET A 115 -7.91 8.51 3.88
C MET A 115 -9.07 9.32 4.48
N ALA A 116 -10.31 8.88 4.29
CA ALA A 116 -11.47 9.55 4.87
C ALA A 116 -11.40 9.56 6.40
N ILE A 117 -11.05 8.41 7.02
CA ILE A 117 -10.87 8.31 8.47
C ILE A 117 -9.70 9.21 8.94
N HIS A 118 -8.59 9.21 8.20
CA HIS A 118 -7.41 10.02 8.50
C HIS A 118 -7.74 11.51 8.51
N PHE A 119 -8.38 12.02 7.47
CA PHE A 119 -8.77 13.43 7.37
C PHE A 119 -9.82 13.83 8.41
N TRP A 120 -10.80 12.95 8.65
CA TRP A 120 -11.78 13.17 9.70
C TRP A 120 -11.12 13.30 11.08
N ARG A 121 -10.11 12.47 11.38
CA ARG A 121 -9.37 12.58 12.65
C ARG A 121 -8.53 13.83 12.75
N VAL A 122 -7.83 14.23 11.69
CA VAL A 122 -7.13 15.53 11.67
C VAL A 122 -8.09 16.68 12.03
N ARG A 123 -9.30 16.69 11.46
CA ARG A 123 -10.30 17.72 11.77
C ARG A 123 -10.84 17.61 13.20
N LYS A 124 -11.10 16.39 13.68
CA LYS A 124 -11.64 16.16 15.02
C LYS A 124 -10.64 16.49 16.13
N ASP A 125 -9.35 16.28 15.90
CA ASP A 125 -8.26 16.48 16.86
C ASP A 125 -7.74 17.94 16.86
N GLY A 126 -8.54 18.90 16.41
CA GLY A 126 -8.22 20.33 16.44
C GLY A 126 -7.29 20.82 15.32
N GLY A 127 -7.16 20.08 14.21
CA GLY A 127 -6.43 20.54 13.04
C GLY A 127 -4.93 20.18 13.05
N ILE A 128 -4.05 21.13 12.75
CA ILE A 128 -2.59 20.89 12.65
C ILE A 128 -1.97 21.01 14.04
N SER A 129 -0.96 20.19 14.33
CA SER A 129 -0.11 20.36 15.52
C SER A 129 0.52 21.75 15.55
N GLY A 130 0.53 22.40 16.72
CA GLY A 130 1.23 23.68 16.90
C GLY A 130 2.74 23.58 16.65
N PRO A 131 3.42 24.71 16.46
CA PRO A 131 4.89 24.74 16.45
C PRO A 131 5.45 24.21 17.77
N LEU A 132 6.67 23.66 17.70
CA LEU A 132 7.45 23.21 18.86
C LEU A 132 7.80 24.39 19.76
#